data_AF-A0A013SQH1-F1
#
_entry.id   AF-A0A013SQH1-F1
#
_cell.length_a   1.000
_cell.length_b   1.000
_cell.length_c   1.000
_cell.angle_alpha   90.00
_cell.angle_beta   90.00
_cell.angle_gamma   90.00
#
_symmetry.space_group_name_H-M   'P 1'
#
loop_
_entity.id
_entity.type
_entity.pdbx_description
1 polymer ?
#
loop_
_entity_poly.entity_id
_entity_poly.type
_entity_poly.pdbx_seq_one_letter_code
_entity_poly.pdbx_strand_id
1 'polypeptide(L)'
;MKRDWDVIRNLLIEIEELTYFESYDLDSIEFEDSKEIIKVEMADLLLAKGFFTGERTLYLDGNLYLCNLKLTWDGHELLDTLRDKNVWSRIKEISKEKGVDITFESIKIMLGLALTSLLT
;
A
#
# COMPACT_ATOMS: atom_id res chain seq x y z
N MET A 1 -3.59 1.26 -14.05
CA MET A 1 -3.32 2.62 -13.52
C MET A 1 -1.84 2.80 -13.12
N LYS A 2 -1.41 3.98 -12.67
CA LYS A 2 -0.09 4.17 -12.02
C LYS A 2 -0.17 3.82 -10.53
N ARG A 3 0.85 3.16 -9.99
CA ARG A 3 0.93 2.85 -8.55
C ARG A 3 1.13 4.15 -7.75
N ASP A 4 0.21 4.40 -6.82
CA ASP A 4 0.32 5.50 -5.87
C ASP A 4 0.80 4.96 -4.53
N TRP A 5 2.05 5.25 -4.19
CA TRP A 5 2.68 4.72 -2.98
C TRP A 5 2.21 5.41 -1.69
N ASP A 6 1.66 6.62 -1.77
CA ASP A 6 1.04 7.25 -0.61
C ASP A 6 -0.32 6.56 -0.32
N VAL A 7 -1.09 6.17 -1.34
CA VAL A 7 -2.31 5.35 -1.18
C VAL A 7 -1.98 3.97 -0.62
N ILE A 8 -0.96 3.29 -1.17
CA ILE A 8 -0.47 2.00 -0.66
C ILE A 8 -0.08 2.10 0.82
N ARG A 9 0.71 3.12 1.18
CA ARG A 9 1.12 3.35 2.57
C ARG A 9 -0.08 3.53 3.50
N ASN A 10 -1.07 4.32 3.09
CA ASN A 10 -2.26 4.56 3.90
C ASN A 10 -3.11 3.29 4.04
N LEU A 11 -3.31 2.51 2.98
CA LEU A 11 -3.98 1.22 3.03
C LEU A 11 -3.34 0.26 4.04
N LEU A 12 -2.01 0.15 4.02
CA LEU A 12 -1.27 -0.69 4.96
C LEU A 12 -1.51 -0.25 6.41
N ILE A 13 -1.47 1.07 6.68
CA ILE A 13 -1.73 1.63 8.02
C ILE A 13 -3.17 1.33 8.47
N GLU A 14 -4.16 1.62 7.61
CA GLU A 14 -5.57 1.44 7.94
C GLU A 14 -5.92 -0.03 8.23
N ILE A 15 -5.37 -0.97 7.46
CA ILE A 15 -5.62 -2.41 7.66
C ILE A 15 -4.92 -2.92 8.93
N GLU A 16 -3.75 -2.36 9.29
CA GLU A 16 -3.05 -2.73 10.52
C GLU A 16 -3.82 -2.35 11.80
N GLU A 17 -4.56 -1.25 11.77
CA GLU A 17 -5.32 -0.78 12.94
C GLU A 17 -6.46 -1.74 13.33
N LEU A 18 -6.81 -2.68 12.44
CA LEU A 18 -7.89 -3.62 12.68
C LEU A 18 -7.51 -4.78 13.59
N THR A 19 -8.38 -5.06 14.54
CA THR A 19 -8.31 -6.26 15.37
C THR A 19 -8.91 -7.49 14.67
N TYR A 20 -8.87 -8.65 15.34
CA TYR A 20 -9.41 -9.91 14.79
C TYR A 20 -10.92 -9.86 14.50
N PHE A 21 -11.68 -8.98 15.18
CA PHE A 21 -13.13 -8.89 15.04
C PHE A 21 -13.59 -7.88 13.97
N GLU A 22 -12.65 -7.12 13.41
CA GLU A 22 -12.95 -6.07 12.44
C GLU A 22 -12.59 -6.54 11.03
N SER A 23 -13.40 -6.20 10.03
CA SER A 23 -13.11 -6.42 8.62
C SER A 23 -12.73 -5.10 7.96
N TYR A 24 -11.75 -5.17 7.05
CA TYR A 24 -11.50 -4.10 6.11
C TYR A 24 -12.13 -4.48 4.78
N ASP A 25 -13.17 -3.75 4.39
CA ASP A 25 -13.95 -4.04 3.21
C ASP A 25 -13.93 -2.84 2.26
N LEU A 26 -13.80 -3.12 0.98
CA LEU A 26 -13.76 -2.14 -0.11
C LEU A 26 -14.68 -2.64 -1.22
N ASP A 27 -15.78 -1.92 -1.46
CA ASP A 27 -16.70 -2.21 -2.56
C ASP A 27 -16.69 -1.06 -3.57
N SER A 28 -16.25 -1.33 -4.80
CA SER A 28 -16.24 -0.31 -5.85
C SER A 28 -17.63 0.19 -6.25
N ILE A 29 -18.69 -0.56 -5.94
CA ILE A 29 -20.08 -0.12 -6.17
C ILE A 29 -20.42 1.10 -5.31
N GLU A 30 -19.84 1.19 -4.12
CA GLU A 30 -20.13 2.28 -3.16
C GLU A 30 -19.41 3.58 -3.51
N PHE A 31 -18.52 3.57 -4.51
CA PHE A 31 -17.61 4.67 -4.79
C PHE A 31 -17.94 5.39 -6.10
N GLU A 32 -18.42 6.62 -5.98
CA GLU A 32 -18.49 7.56 -7.10
C GLU A 32 -17.18 8.36 -7.27
N ASP A 33 -16.33 8.41 -6.23
CA ASP A 33 -15.05 9.12 -6.27
C ASP A 33 -13.94 8.26 -6.89
N SER A 34 -13.33 8.80 -7.94
CA SER A 34 -12.10 8.29 -8.55
C SER A 34 -10.99 7.91 -7.57
N LYS A 35 -10.85 8.61 -6.43
CA LYS A 35 -9.83 8.31 -5.42
C LYS A 35 -10.10 7.02 -4.66
N GLU A 36 -11.36 6.77 -4.32
CA GLU A 36 -11.75 5.52 -3.67
C GLU A 36 -11.64 4.34 -4.64
N ILE A 37 -11.98 4.55 -5.92
CA ILE A 37 -11.71 3.56 -6.97
C ILE A 37 -10.21 3.23 -7.07
N ILE A 38 -9.34 4.24 -7.01
CA ILE A 38 -7.87 4.04 -6.99
C ILE A 38 -7.45 3.19 -5.78
N LYS A 39 -8.07 3.42 -4.63
CA LYS A 39 -7.81 2.66 -3.40
C LYS A 39 -8.20 1.18 -3.56
N VAL A 40 -9.36 0.88 -4.15
CA VAL A 40 -9.79 -0.49 -4.46
C VAL A 40 -8.80 -1.19 -5.40
N GLU A 41 -8.41 -0.52 -6.50
CA GLU A 41 -7.46 -1.09 -7.46
C GLU A 41 -6.07 -1.33 -6.83
N MET A 42 -5.58 -0.42 -5.98
CA MET A 42 -4.32 -0.62 -5.23
C MET A 42 -4.41 -1.80 -4.26
N ALA A 43 -5.55 -1.95 -3.56
CA ALA A 43 -5.76 -3.07 -2.65
C ALA A 43 -5.82 -4.41 -3.39
N ASP A 44 -6.45 -4.47 -4.57
CA ASP A 44 -6.48 -5.67 -5.41
C ASP A 44 -5.07 -6.09 -5.85
N LEU A 45 -4.23 -5.13 -6.24
CA LEU A 45 -2.83 -5.39 -6.61
C LEU A 45 -2.00 -5.94 -5.44
N LEU A 46 -2.19 -5.39 -4.23
CA LEU A 46 -1.49 -5.84 -3.03
C LEU A 46 -1.96 -7.22 -2.56
N LEU A 47 -3.26 -7.50 -2.66
CA LEU A 47 -3.83 -8.82 -2.43
C LEU A 47 -3.27 -9.85 -3.41
N ALA A 48 -3.29 -9.55 -4.71
CA ALA A 48 -2.75 -10.42 -5.75
C ALA A 48 -1.23 -10.68 -5.59
N LYS A 49 -0.49 -9.72 -5.00
CA LYS A 49 0.93 -9.87 -4.72
C LYS A 49 1.24 -10.58 -3.41
N GLY A 50 0.23 -10.82 -2.56
CA GLY A 50 0.36 -11.51 -1.27
C GLY A 50 0.78 -10.61 -0.11
N PHE A 51 0.68 -9.29 -0.25
CA PHE A 51 0.85 -8.36 0.88
C PHE A 51 -0.39 -8.29 1.77
N PHE A 52 -1.55 -8.61 1.18
CA PHE A 52 -2.79 -8.83 1.91
C PHE A 52 -3.22 -10.29 1.80
N THR A 53 -4.00 -10.73 2.78
CA THR A 53 -4.94 -11.86 2.66
C THR A 53 -6.36 -11.32 2.72
N GLY A 54 -7.32 -12.02 2.12
CA GLY A 54 -8.73 -11.68 2.18
C GLY A 54 -9.49 -12.33 1.03
N GLU A 55 -10.72 -11.89 0.83
CA GLU A 55 -11.60 -12.39 -0.21
C GLU A 55 -11.74 -11.36 -1.34
N ARG A 56 -11.87 -11.86 -2.57
CA ARG A 56 -11.98 -11.06 -3.79
C ARG A 56 -13.16 -11.54 -4.60
N THR A 57 -14.12 -10.66 -4.85
CA THR A 57 -15.32 -10.93 -5.65
C THR A 57 -15.42 -9.92 -6.79
N LEU A 58 -15.51 -10.40 -8.03
CA LEU A 58 -15.78 -9.57 -9.20
C LEU A 58 -17.25 -9.73 -9.57
N TYR A 59 -18.00 -8.64 -9.52
CA TYR A 59 -19.40 -8.59 -9.90
C TYR A 59 -19.57 -8.64 -11.43
N LEU A 60 -20.77 -9.00 -11.89
CA LEU A 60 -21.07 -9.14 -13.33
C LEU A 60 -21.02 -7.83 -14.11
N ASP A 61 -21.22 -6.70 -13.42
CA ASP A 61 -21.12 -5.35 -13.98
C ASP A 61 -19.67 -4.83 -14.05
N GLY A 62 -18.70 -5.63 -13.60
CA GLY A 62 -17.28 -5.29 -13.58
C GLY A 62 -16.80 -4.61 -12.30
N ASN A 63 -17.69 -4.36 -11.33
CA ASN A 63 -17.30 -3.84 -10.03
C ASN A 63 -16.55 -4.89 -9.19
N LEU A 64 -15.68 -4.43 -8.29
CA LEU A 64 -14.84 -5.26 -7.45
C LEU A 64 -15.19 -5.05 -5.98
N TYR A 65 -15.38 -6.17 -5.28
CA TYR A 65 -15.50 -6.21 -3.84
C TYR A 65 -14.33 -6.99 -3.23
N LEU A 66 -13.65 -6.35 -2.29
CA LEU A 66 -12.59 -6.92 -1.47
C LEU A 66 -13.05 -6.90 -0.02
N CYS A 67 -12.97 -8.02 0.68
CA CYS A 67 -13.38 -8.07 2.09
C CYS A 67 -12.46 -8.92 2.93
N ASN A 68 -12.58 -8.76 4.25
CA ASN A 68 -11.74 -9.44 5.23
C ASN A 68 -10.23 -9.19 4.97
N LEU A 69 -9.86 -8.01 4.46
CA LEU A 69 -8.45 -7.73 4.18
C LEU A 69 -7.65 -7.66 5.48
N LYS A 70 -6.52 -8.38 5.50
CA LYS A 70 -5.54 -8.42 6.59
C LYS A 70 -4.13 -8.36 6.01
N LEU A 71 -3.19 -7.80 6.79
CA LEU A 71 -1.78 -7.82 6.41
C LEU A 71 -1.20 -9.23 6.52
N THR A 72 -0.40 -9.60 5.53
CA THR A 72 0.54 -10.73 5.68
C THR A 72 1.80 -10.27 6.39
N TRP A 73 2.69 -11.22 6.73
CA TRP A 73 4.00 -10.87 7.27
C TRP A 73 4.78 -9.94 6.32
N ASP A 74 4.78 -10.24 5.02
CA ASP A 74 5.41 -9.38 4.01
C ASP A 74 4.73 -8.01 3.91
N GLY A 75 3.41 -7.94 4.17
CA GLY A 75 2.67 -6.69 4.30
C GLY A 75 3.18 -5.83 5.45
N HIS A 76 3.43 -6.45 6.61
CA HIS A 76 4.03 -5.75 7.76
C HIS A 76 5.47 -5.29 7.49
N GLU A 77 6.31 -6.12 6.87
CA GLU A 77 7.68 -5.73 6.50
C GLU A 77 7.71 -4.51 5.56
N LEU A 78 6.78 -4.48 4.59
CA LEU A 78 6.61 -3.33 3.72
C LEU A 78 6.14 -2.10 4.51
N LEU A 79 5.13 -2.25 5.37
CA LEU A 79 4.61 -1.16 6.18
C LEU A 79 5.70 -0.58 7.09
N ASP A 80 6.49 -1.40 7.77
CA ASP A 80 7.55 -0.93 8.66
C ASP A 80 8.61 -0.11 7.93
N THR A 81 8.89 -0.42 6.66
CA THR A 81 9.74 0.40 5.79
C THR A 81 9.12 1.77 5.48
N LEU A 82 7.80 1.83 5.30
CA LEU A 82 7.07 3.02 4.88
C LEU A 82 6.50 3.84 6.05
N ARG A 83 6.47 3.29 7.26
CA ARG A 83 5.74 3.83 8.42
C ARG A 83 6.28 5.18 8.85
N ASP A 84 7.60 5.25 9.06
CA ASP A 84 8.24 6.47 9.55
C ASP A 84 8.13 7.58 8.50
N LYS A 85 7.54 8.71 8.90
CA LYS A 85 7.26 9.82 7.99
C LYS A 85 8.55 10.47 7.47
N ASN A 86 9.61 10.54 8.28
CA ASN A 86 10.88 11.15 7.89
C ASN A 86 11.61 10.25 6.89
N VAL A 87 11.68 8.94 7.17
CA VAL A 87 12.25 7.93 6.27
C VAL A 87 11.48 7.92 4.94
N TRP A 88 10.15 7.89 4.98
CA TRP A 88 9.34 7.90 3.76
C TRP A 88 9.52 9.17 2.93
N SER A 89 9.54 10.35 3.58
CA SER A 89 9.85 11.61 2.89
C SER A 89 11.22 11.55 2.22
N ARG A 90 12.22 11.02 2.92
CA ARG A 90 13.58 10.90 2.39
C ARG A 90 13.67 9.91 1.22
N ILE A 91 12.93 8.80 1.26
CA ILE A 91 12.83 7.87 0.12
C ILE A 91 12.25 8.57 -1.11
N LYS A 92 11.17 9.37 -0.93
CA LYS A 92 10.56 10.13 -2.04
C LYS A 92 11.54 11.16 -2.62
N GLU A 93 12.32 11.83 -1.78
CA GLU A 93 13.38 12.75 -2.22
C GLU A 93 14.47 12.03 -3.01
N ILE A 94 15.01 10.92 -2.50
CA ILE A 94 16.05 10.13 -3.18
C ILE A 94 15.55 9.63 -4.54
N SER A 95 14.31 9.12 -4.61
CA SER A 95 13.66 8.71 -5.86
C SER A 95 13.67 9.83 -6.89
N LYS A 96 13.31 11.06 -6.47
CA LYS A 96 13.31 12.25 -7.33
C LYS A 96 14.71 12.71 -7.72
N GLU A 97 15.65 12.75 -6.77
CA GLU A 97 17.04 13.16 -6.99
C GLU A 97 17.78 12.22 -7.96
N LYS A 98 17.52 10.92 -7.86
CA LYS A 98 18.17 9.88 -8.67
C LYS A 98 17.41 9.54 -9.94
N GLY A 99 16.18 10.03 -10.11
CA GLY A 99 15.32 9.69 -11.24
C GLY A 99 14.94 8.21 -11.29
N VAL A 100 14.80 7.58 -10.11
CA VAL A 100 14.49 6.15 -9.98
C VAL A 100 13.07 5.99 -9.48
N ASP A 101 12.24 5.24 -10.21
CA ASP A 101 10.88 4.96 -9.79
C ASP A 101 10.83 4.13 -8.51
N ILE A 102 9.78 4.38 -7.71
CA ILE A 102 9.53 3.61 -6.49
C ILE A 102 8.94 2.23 -6.88
N THR A 103 9.69 1.18 -6.56
CA THR A 103 9.32 -0.24 -6.67
C THR A 103 9.62 -0.93 -5.33
N PHE A 104 9.16 -2.16 -5.13
CA PHE A 104 9.48 -2.90 -3.91
C PHE A 104 11.00 -3.06 -3.71
N GLU A 105 11.73 -3.27 -4.81
CA GLU A 105 13.17 -3.43 -4.84
C GLU A 105 13.89 -2.10 -4.62
N SER A 106 13.46 -1.03 -5.30
CA SER A 106 14.09 0.27 -5.13
C SER A 106 13.84 0.87 -3.75
N ILE A 107 12.69 0.59 -3.12
CA ILE A 107 12.41 0.95 -1.72
C ILE A 107 13.47 0.38 -0.78
N LYS A 108 13.83 -0.91 -0.92
CA LYS A 108 14.83 -1.54 -0.05
C LYS A 108 16.21 -0.87 -0.16
N ILE A 109 16.61 -0.52 -1.38
CA ILE A 109 17.88 0.18 -1.63
C ILE A 109 17.83 1.60 -1.05
N MET A 110 16.76 2.33 -1.34
CA MET A 110 16.58 3.72 -0.89
C MET A 110 16.41 3.82 0.63
N LEU A 111 15.85 2.81 1.30
CA LEU A 111 15.77 2.74 2.75
C LEU A 111 17.17 2.80 3.38
N GLY A 112 18.13 2.01 2.88
CA GLY A 112 19.51 2.05 3.36
C GLY A 112 20.13 3.44 3.21
N LEU A 113 19.94 4.07 2.06
CA LEU A 113 20.41 5.44 1.80
C LEU A 113 19.73 6.47 2.73
N ALA A 114 18.41 6.37 2.89
CA ALA A 114 17.64 7.27 3.75
C ALA A 114 18.11 7.20 5.21
N LEU A 115 18.25 5.99 5.76
CA LEU A 115 18.73 5.78 7.13
C LEU A 115 20.13 6.35 7.33
N THR A 116 21.06 6.13 6.40
CA THR A 116 22.41 6.72 6.51
C THR A 116 22.38 8.25 6.51
N SER A 117 21.51 8.86 5.69
CA SER A 117 21.40 10.32 5.60
C SER A 117 20.71 10.97 6.81
N LEU A 118 19.94 10.21 7.60
CA LEU A 118 19.28 10.71 8.81
C LEU A 118 20.16 10.59 10.06
N LEU A 119 21.24 9.79 10.01
CA LEU A 119 22.17 9.57 11.11
C LEU A 119 23.39 10.50 11.08
N THR A 120 23.60 11.23 9.98
CA THR A 120 24.68 12.21 9.75
C THR A 120 24.16 13.62 9.81
#